data_AF-A0A2V3J1T3-F1
#
_entry.id   AF-A0A2V3J1T3-F1
#
_cell.length_a   1.000
_cell.length_b   1.000
_cell.length_c   1.000
_cell.angle_alpha   90.00
_cell.angle_beta   90.00
_cell.angle_gamma   90.00
#
_symmetry.space_group_name_H-M   'P 1'
#
loop_
_entity.id
_entity.type
_entity.pdbx_description
1 polymer ?
#
loop_
_entity_poly.entity_id
_entity_poly.type
_entity_poly.pdbx_seq_one_letter_code
_entity_poly.pdbx_strand_id
1 'polypeptide(L)' 'MPWLHGTWQAAGVKVIMTIGNHPFTAKFIANQVKIVQSLTAENVARERGISCEELERSGIKAIVVYVSQIKDLEQDD' A
#
# COMPACT_ATOMS: atom_id res chain seq x y z
N MET A 1 -17.54 15.93 -14.15
CA MET A 1 -16.62 16.88 -13.49
C MET A 1 -15.42 16.11 -12.94
N PRO A 2 -14.28 16.02 -13.66
CA PRO A 2 -13.17 15.11 -13.31
C PRO A 2 -12.13 15.67 -12.32
N TRP A 3 -12.30 16.88 -11.77
CA TRP A 3 -11.18 17.67 -11.23
C TRP A 3 -10.78 17.42 -9.76
N LEU A 4 -11.28 16.39 -9.08
CA LEU A 4 -10.98 16.11 -7.66
C LEU A 4 -10.19 14.81 -7.42
N HIS A 5 -9.58 14.23 -8.45
CA HIS A 5 -8.69 13.09 -8.30
C HIS A 5 -7.23 13.51 -8.55
N GLY A 6 -6.41 13.57 -7.49
CA GLY A 6 -4.95 13.51 -7.60
C GLY A 6 -4.13 14.74 -7.18
N THR A 7 -4.71 15.74 -6.52
CA THR A 7 -3.97 16.96 -6.12
C THR A 7 -2.82 16.67 -5.15
N TRP A 8 -3.01 15.76 -4.19
CA TRP A 8 -2.01 15.42 -3.17
C TRP A 8 -0.80 14.69 -3.75
N GLN A 9 -1.03 13.80 -4.73
CA GLN A 9 0.06 13.07 -5.39
C GLN A 9 0.89 13.96 -6.30
N ALA A 10 0.23 14.85 -7.06
CA ALA A 10 0.91 15.84 -7.88
C ALA A 10 1.71 16.84 -7.03
N ALA A 11 1.27 17.11 -5.80
CA ALA A 11 1.97 17.94 -4.83
C ALA A 11 3.12 17.22 -4.10
N GLY A 12 3.40 15.94 -4.39
CA GLY A 12 4.46 15.18 -3.72
C GLY A 12 4.16 14.81 -2.27
N VAL A 13 2.89 14.87 -1.86
CA VAL A 13 2.47 14.56 -0.49
C VAL A 13 2.39 13.04 -0.32
N LYS A 14 3.10 12.51 0.69
CA LYS A 14 2.98 11.10 1.10
C LYS A 14 1.67 10.90 1.85
N VAL A 15 0.81 10.03 1.33
CA VAL A 15 -0.49 9.70 1.94
C VAL A 15 -0.41 8.31 2.57
N ILE A 16 -0.78 8.22 3.84
CA ILE A 16 -0.92 6.96 4.58
C ILE A 16 -2.40 6.78 4.91
N MET A 17 -2.96 5.63 4.55
CA MET A 17 -4.35 5.30 4.84
C MET A 17 -4.41 4.27 5.97
N THR A 18 -5.04 4.65 7.08
CA THR A 18 -5.27 3.76 8.23
C THR A 18 -6.75 3.43 8.31
N ILE A 19 -7.10 2.14 8.15
CA ILE A 19 -8.50 1.66 8.21
C ILE A 19 -8.61 0.58 9.29
N GLY A 20 -9.54 0.76 10.23
CA GLY A 20 -9.85 -0.21 11.30
C GLY A 20 -10.90 -1.27 10.92
N ASN A 21 -11.02 -1.61 9.64
CA ASN A 21 -11.99 -2.57 9.11
C ASN A 21 -11.24 -3.79 8.53
N HIS A 22 -11.97 -4.82 8.11
CA HIS A 22 -11.39 -6.03 7.53
C HIS A 22 -10.40 -5.71 6.39
N PRO A 23 -9.23 -6.40 6.35
CA PRO A 23 -8.18 -6.27 5.33
C PRO A 23 -8.68 -6.16 3.89
N PHE A 24 -9.63 -7.01 3.54
CA PHE A 24 -10.23 -7.06 2.21
C PHE A 24 -10.94 -5.76 1.85
N THR A 25 -11.76 -5.24 2.76
CA THR A 25 -12.50 -3.99 2.60
C THR A 25 -11.55 -2.81 2.53
N ALA A 26 -10.50 -2.79 3.36
CA ALA A 26 -9.50 -1.73 3.34
C ALA A 26 -8.77 -1.66 1.98
N LYS A 27 -8.32 -2.82 1.46
CA LYS A 27 -7.66 -2.92 0.15
C LYS A 27 -8.58 -2.51 -1.00
N PHE A 28 -9.85 -2.91 -0.94
CA PHE A 28 -10.84 -2.49 -1.93
C PHE A 28 -11.04 -0.97 -1.94
N ILE A 29 -11.27 -0.36 -0.77
CA ILE A 29 -11.43 1.09 -0.65
C ILE A 29 -10.16 1.81 -1.13
N ALA A 30 -8.96 1.35 -0.73
CA ALA A 30 -7.69 1.93 -1.16
C ALA A 30 -7.53 2.01 -2.68
N ASN A 31 -7.98 0.96 -3.38
CA ASN A 31 -7.98 0.88 -4.84
C ASN A 31 -9.05 1.80 -5.44
N GLN A 32 -10.26 1.82 -4.87
CA GLN A 32 -11.35 2.68 -5.33
C GLN A 32 -11.00 4.18 -5.23
N VAL A 33 -10.37 4.61 -4.14
CA VAL A 33 -9.93 6.00 -3.94
C VAL A 33 -8.59 6.32 -4.60
N LYS A 34 -8.02 5.36 -5.36
CA LYS A 34 -6.73 5.50 -6.06
C LYS A 34 -5.58 5.95 -5.15
N ILE A 35 -5.55 5.50 -3.90
CA ILE A 35 -4.38 5.68 -3.03
C ILE A 35 -3.31 4.66 -3.42
N VAL A 36 -3.73 3.42 -3.68
CA VAL A 36 -2.87 2.35 -4.20
C VAL A 36 -3.11 2.23 -5.70
N GLN A 37 -2.33 2.98 -6.49
CA GLN A 37 -2.39 2.90 -7.97
C GLN A 37 -1.30 2.00 -8.56
N SER A 38 -0.26 1.73 -7.77
CA SER A 38 0.87 0.90 -8.18
C SER A 38 0.75 -0.50 -7.59
N LEU A 39 1.37 -1.48 -8.26
CA LEU A 39 1.44 -2.84 -7.77
C LEU A 39 2.06 -2.86 -6.37
N THR A 40 1.36 -3.48 -5.42
CA THR A 40 1.88 -3.67 -4.07
C THR A 40 2.96 -4.74 -4.06
N ALA A 41 3.81 -4.74 -3.02
CA ALA A 41 4.79 -5.81 -2.79
C ALA A 41 4.17 -7.21 -2.95
N GLU A 42 3.00 -7.45 -2.34
CA GLU A 42 2.27 -8.73 -2.46
C GLU A 42 1.87 -9.08 -3.90
N ASN A 43 1.47 -8.07 -4.70
CA ASN A 43 1.06 -8.30 -6.08
C ASN A 43 2.27 -8.65 -6.94
N VAL A 44 3.38 -7.92 -6.79
CA VAL A 44 4.62 -8.18 -7.53
C VAL A 44 5.22 -9.53 -7.13
N ALA A 45 5.22 -9.86 -5.83
CA ALA A 45 5.67 -11.15 -5.32
C ALA A 45 4.85 -12.30 -5.92
N ARG A 46 3.52 -12.16 -5.97
CA ARG A 46 2.61 -13.13 -6.59
C ARG A 46 2.81 -13.28 -8.09
N GLU A 47 3.04 -12.19 -8.82
CA GLU A 47 3.33 -12.25 -10.27
C GLU A 47 4.68 -12.92 -10.56
N ARG A 48 5.68 -12.68 -9.71
CA ARG A 48 7.01 -13.27 -9.84
C ARG A 48 7.13 -14.67 -9.23
N GLY A 49 6.14 -15.10 -8.45
CA GLY A 49 6.15 -16.39 -7.75
C GLY A 49 7.19 -16.50 -6.62
N ILE A 50 7.63 -15.36 -6.07
CA ILE A 50 8.65 -15.31 -4.99
C ILE A 50 8.02 -14.80 -3.69
N SER A 51 8.70 -14.99 -2.55
CA SER A 51 8.23 -14.44 -1.28
C SER A 51 8.35 -12.91 -1.27
N CYS A 52 7.47 -12.23 -0.51
CA CYS A 52 7.58 -10.78 -0.30
C CYS A 52 8.90 -10.39 0.40
N GLU A 53 9.51 -11.32 1.12
CA GLU A 53 10.80 -11.12 1.81
C GLU A 53 11.98 -11.11 0.84
N GLU A 54 11.88 -11.88 -0.25
CA GLU A 54 12.89 -11.98 -1.31
C GLU A 54 12.73 -10.88 -2.38
N LEU A 55 11.64 -10.11 -2.29
CA LEU A 55 11.32 -9.08 -3.26
C LEU A 55 12.17 -7.83 -3.04
N GLU A 56 12.88 -7.41 -4.09
CA GLU A 56 13.65 -6.18 -4.08
C GLU A 56 12.74 -4.95 -3.92
N ARG A 57 12.91 -4.21 -2.80
CA ARG A 57 12.08 -3.04 -2.45
C ARG A 57 12.28 -1.83 -3.35
N SER A 58 13.39 -1.76 -4.09
CA SER A 58 13.78 -0.61 -4.93
C SER A 58 12.75 -0.26 -6.02
N GLY A 59 11.93 -1.24 -6.45
CA GLY A 59 10.89 -1.04 -7.46
C GLY A 59 9.46 -0.90 -6.92
N ILE A 60 9.26 -1.02 -5.61
CA ILE A 60 7.92 -1.11 -5.01
C ILE A 60 7.41 0.29 -4.66
N LYS A 61 6.32 0.72 -5.30
CA LYS A 61 5.72 2.04 -5.08
C LYS A 61 4.57 2.05 -4.07
N ALA A 62 4.12 0.87 -3.63
CA ALA A 62 3.03 0.73 -2.68
C ALA A 62 3.22 -0.49 -1.76
N ILE A 63 2.95 -0.31 -0.47
CA ILE A 63 3.00 -1.38 0.54
C ILE A 63 1.71 -1.32 1.34
N VAL A 64 1.15 -2.49 1.65
CA VAL A 64 0.03 -2.64 2.56
C VAL A 64 0.56 -3.34 3.80
N VAL A 65 0.36 -2.74 4.96
CA VAL A 65 0.78 -3.31 6.24
C VAL A 65 -0.46 -3.53 7.08
N TYR A 66 -0.62 -4.73 7.62
CA TYR A 66 -1.72 -5.05 8.52
C TYR A 66 -1.35 -4.73 9.97
N VAL A 67 -2.32 -4.31 10.79
CA VAL A 67 -2.10 -4.00 12.21
C VAL A 67 -1.49 -5.18 12.98
N SER A 68 -1.80 -6.43 12.60
CA SER A 68 -1.14 -7.60 13.17
C SER A 68 0.36 -7.60 12.94
N GLN A 69 0.82 -7.19 11.75
CA GLN A 69 2.24 -7.08 11.43
C GLN A 69 2.88 -5.89 12.13
N ILE A 70 2.13 -4.79 12.35
CA ILE A 70 2.64 -3.62 13.08
C ILE A 70 2.94 -3.97 14.54
N LYS A 71 2.15 -4.85 15.16
CA LYS A 71 2.40 -5.27 16.56
C LYS A 71 3.69 -6.06 16.73
N ASP A 72 4.12 -6.79 15.69
CA ASP A 72 5.36 -7.57 15.66
C ASP A 72 6.55 -6.76 15.10
N LEU A 73 6.33 -5.54 14.60
CA LEU A 73 7.40 -4.63 14.25
C LEU A 73 7.90 -3.95 15.53
N GLU A 74 9.08 -4.35 15.99
CA GLU A 74 9.78 -3.62 17.05
C GLU A 74 10.05 -2.20 16.55
N GLN A 75 9.77 -1.22 17.42
CA GLN A 75 10.01 0.18 17.15
C GLN A 75 11.52 0.43 17.29
N ASP A 76 12.30 0.11 16.26
CA ASP A 76 13.71 0.52 16.19
C ASP A 76 13.75 2.04 15.92
N ASP A 77 14.42 2.78 16.82
CA ASP A 77 14.54 4.25 16.89
C ASP A 77 15.29 4.89 15.70
#